data_AF-A0A0R0DRL0-F1
#
_entry.id   AF-A0A0R0DRL0-F1
#
_cell.length_a   1.000
_cell.length_b   1.000
_cell.length_c   1.000
_cell.angle_alpha   90.00
_cell.angle_beta   90.00
_cell.angle_gamma   90.00
#
_symmetry.space_group_name_H-M   'P 1'
#
loop_
_entity.id
_entity.type
_entity.pdbx_description
1 polymer ?
#
loop_
_entity_poly.entity_id
_entity_poly.type
_entity_poly.pdbx_seq_one_letter_code
_entity_poly.pdbx_strand_id
1 'polypeptide(L)'
;MIALFKGLGLLLQDNELYRSPFEKQVEHWKNLSDEQIREEVGVLARAKCQWLIASIVLWQAASLLVLGLITSYLWSDDYHITFTRVVIVLGSWVSILFVIWFMANMFDHTAGFERWMKAFNSRARISSDADSVETVAEALEMAQHYPEVLDYKQAVSARRELRHEDIRIMRELGRMRQHSELVGKLNHIGDDGLRLQPAF
;
A
#
# COMPACT_ATOMS: atom_id res chain seq x y z
N MET A 1 9.57 -6.39 -18.35
CA MET A 1 10.64 -6.69 -17.36
C MET A 1 11.10 -5.44 -16.61
N ILE A 2 11.58 -4.37 -17.26
CA ILE A 2 12.05 -3.15 -16.56
C ILE A 2 10.95 -2.46 -15.72
N ALA A 3 9.70 -2.46 -16.19
CA ALA A 3 8.58 -1.81 -15.48
C ALA A 3 8.25 -2.49 -14.14
N LEU A 4 8.31 -3.83 -14.07
CA LEU A 4 8.06 -4.58 -12.84
C LEU A 4 9.06 -4.20 -11.74
N PHE A 5 10.36 -4.19 -12.05
CA PHE A 5 11.39 -3.79 -11.08
C PHE A 5 11.27 -2.32 -10.68
N LYS A 6 10.96 -1.42 -11.62
CA LYS A 6 10.71 -0.01 -11.31
C LYS A 6 9.49 0.16 -10.39
N GLY A 7 8.39 -0.55 -10.65
CA GLY A 7 7.19 -0.50 -9.80
C GLY A 7 7.42 -1.10 -8.41
N LEU A 8 8.16 -2.22 -8.31
CA LEU A 8 8.58 -2.77 -7.02
C LEU A 8 9.53 -1.82 -6.26
N GLY A 9 10.42 -1.14 -6.98
CA GLY A 9 11.27 -0.09 -6.42
C GLY A 9 10.46 1.05 -5.82
N LEU A 10 9.42 1.52 -6.53
CA LEU A 10 8.49 2.53 -6.02
C LEU A 10 7.74 2.04 -4.77
N LEU A 11 7.28 0.79 -4.73
CA LEU A 11 6.64 0.23 -3.55
C LEU A 11 7.59 0.10 -2.34
N LEU A 12 8.85 -0.24 -2.59
CA LEU A 12 9.87 -0.30 -1.54
C LEU A 12 10.19 1.10 -1.02
N GLN A 13 10.32 2.07 -1.91
CA GLN A 13 10.52 3.47 -1.57
C GLN A 13 9.33 4.04 -0.79
N ASP A 14 8.10 3.74 -1.21
CA ASP A 14 6.89 4.11 -0.46
C ASP A 14 6.96 3.54 0.96
N ASN A 15 7.26 2.24 1.11
CA ASN A 15 7.35 1.60 2.42
C ASN A 15 8.48 2.17 3.29
N GLU A 16 9.62 2.53 2.70
CA GLU A 16 10.71 3.22 3.40
C GLU A 16 10.29 4.62 3.83
N LEU A 17 9.60 5.36 2.97
CA LEU A 17 9.05 6.68 3.27
C LEU A 17 8.07 6.61 4.44
N TYR A 18 7.17 5.62 4.47
CA TYR A 18 6.25 5.38 5.58
C TYR A 18 6.95 5.10 6.91
N ARG A 19 8.17 4.53 6.89
CA ARG A 19 8.99 4.29 8.08
C ARG A 19 9.87 5.48 8.47
N SER A 20 10.04 6.44 7.57
CA SER A 20 10.86 7.63 7.79
C SER A 20 10.13 8.65 8.68
N PRO A 21 10.87 9.58 9.33
CA PRO A 21 10.28 10.68 10.09
C PRO A 21 9.25 11.44 9.28
N PHE A 22 8.15 11.85 9.93
CA PHE A 22 7.01 12.47 9.26
C PHE A 22 7.38 13.71 8.45
N GLU A 23 8.32 14.53 8.93
CA GLU A 23 8.86 15.69 8.20
C GLU A 23 9.39 15.34 6.81
N LYS A 24 10.09 14.20 6.68
CA LYS A 24 10.59 13.72 5.38
C LYS A 24 9.46 13.26 4.46
N GLN A 25 8.39 12.71 5.03
CA GLN A 25 7.18 12.37 4.27
C GLN A 25 6.51 13.63 3.72
N VAL A 26 6.37 14.66 4.56
CA VAL A 26 5.79 15.96 4.18
C VAL A 26 6.59 16.60 3.05
N GLU A 27 7.92 16.68 3.19
CA GLU A 27 8.79 17.27 2.17
C GLU A 27 8.76 16.51 0.84
N HIS A 28 8.76 15.18 0.90
CA HIS A 28 8.67 14.34 -0.29
C HIS A 28 7.39 14.64 -1.07
N TRP A 29 6.23 14.55 -0.42
CA TRP A 29 4.93 14.77 -1.06
C TRP A 29 4.70 16.23 -1.48
N LYS A 30 5.25 17.20 -0.75
CA LYS A 30 5.21 18.62 -1.10
C LYS A 30 5.94 18.93 -2.41
N ASN A 31 7.01 18.18 -2.71
CA ASN A 31 7.85 18.44 -3.87
C ASN A 31 7.43 17.67 -5.13
N LEU A 32 6.56 16.65 -5.03
CA LEU A 32 6.07 15.89 -6.18
C LEU A 32 5.19 16.75 -7.10
N SER A 33 5.42 16.65 -8.42
CA SER A 33 4.59 17.27 -9.46
C SER A 33 3.46 16.35 -9.97
N ASP A 34 2.42 16.91 -10.62
CA ASP A 34 1.33 16.10 -11.19
C ASP A 34 1.83 15.16 -12.30
N GLU A 35 2.83 15.60 -13.08
CA GLU A 35 3.44 14.79 -14.14
C GLU A 35 4.20 13.59 -13.57
N GLN A 36 4.98 13.80 -12.49
CA GLN A 36 5.68 12.73 -11.79
C GLN A 36 4.71 11.69 -11.22
N ILE A 37 3.63 12.14 -10.57
CA ILE A 37 2.60 11.24 -10.03
C ILE A 37 1.95 10.43 -11.15
N ARG A 38 1.64 11.04 -12.30
CA ARG A 38 1.07 10.32 -13.45
C ARG A 38 2.04 9.27 -14.01
N GLU A 39 3.33 9.60 -14.09
CA GLU A 39 4.34 8.65 -14.54
C GLU A 39 4.46 7.48 -13.55
N GLU A 40 4.53 7.75 -12.25
CA GLU A 40 4.57 6.73 -11.19
C GLU A 40 3.34 5.81 -11.26
N VAL A 41 2.13 6.37 -11.36
CA VAL A 41 0.89 5.60 -11.50
C VAL A 41 0.93 4.73 -12.77
N GLY A 42 1.43 5.27 -13.89
CA GLY A 42 1.59 4.52 -15.14
C GLY A 42 2.58 3.37 -15.02
N VAL A 43 3.71 3.58 -14.34
CA VAL A 43 4.71 2.54 -14.05
C VAL A 43 4.12 1.47 -13.12
N LEU A 44 3.45 1.87 -12.04
CA LEU A 44 2.81 0.96 -11.10
C LEU A 44 1.75 0.10 -11.80
N ALA A 45 0.95 0.67 -12.71
CA ALA A 45 -0.07 -0.07 -13.45
C ALA A 45 0.54 -1.13 -14.37
N ARG A 46 1.59 -0.77 -15.12
CA ARG A 46 2.33 -1.72 -15.96
C ARG A 46 3.04 -2.79 -15.13
N ALA A 47 3.59 -2.41 -13.99
CA ALA A 47 4.26 -3.32 -13.07
C ALA A 47 3.30 -4.35 -12.47
N LYS A 48 2.12 -3.91 -12.01
CA LYS A 48 1.04 -4.78 -11.55
C LYS A 48 0.62 -5.78 -12.62
N CYS A 49 0.42 -5.32 -13.86
CA CYS A 49 0.06 -6.21 -14.97
C CYS A 49 1.16 -7.26 -15.24
N GLN A 50 2.42 -6.84 -15.29
CA GLN A 50 3.56 -7.75 -15.47
C GLN A 50 3.69 -8.74 -14.30
N TRP A 51 3.42 -8.30 -13.08
CA TRP A 51 3.44 -9.14 -11.89
C TRP A 51 2.37 -10.22 -11.95
N LEU A 52 1.14 -9.86 -12.33
CA LEU A 52 0.04 -10.81 -12.51
C LEU A 52 0.37 -11.86 -13.59
N ILE A 53 0.88 -11.42 -14.74
CA ILE A 53 1.28 -12.34 -15.82
C ILE A 53 2.40 -13.28 -15.36
N ALA A 54 3.44 -12.74 -14.72
CA ALA A 54 4.56 -13.53 -14.22
C ALA A 54 4.10 -14.55 -13.16
N SER A 55 3.20 -14.15 -12.27
CA SER A 55 2.60 -15.03 -11.27
C SER A 55 1.83 -16.17 -11.95
N ILE A 56 0.94 -15.87 -12.90
CA ILE A 56 0.18 -16.88 -13.64
C ILE A 56 1.10 -17.88 -14.34
N VAL A 57 2.13 -17.39 -15.04
CA VAL A 57 3.08 -18.25 -15.75
C VAL A 57 3.87 -19.15 -14.78
N LEU A 58 4.34 -18.61 -13.66
CA LEU A 58 5.07 -19.37 -12.64
C LEU A 58 4.21 -20.50 -12.07
N TRP A 59 2.96 -20.19 -11.74
CA TRP A 59 1.99 -21.13 -11.20
C TRP A 59 1.56 -22.20 -12.20
N GLN A 60 1.38 -21.84 -13.47
CA GLN A 60 1.11 -22.80 -14.55
C GLN A 60 2.32 -23.72 -14.79
N ALA A 61 3.54 -23.18 -14.79
CA ALA A 61 4.75 -23.98 -14.91
C ALA A 61 4.89 -24.98 -13.75
N ALA A 62 4.63 -24.54 -12.50
CA ALA A 62 4.64 -25.42 -11.34
C ALA A 62 3.57 -26.53 -11.44
N SER A 63 2.35 -26.18 -11.88
CA SER A 63 1.27 -27.15 -12.14
C SER A 63 1.70 -28.22 -13.14
N LEU A 64 2.29 -27.82 -14.27
CA LEU A 64 2.75 -28.73 -15.31
C LEU A 64 3.90 -29.62 -14.85
N LEU A 65 4.82 -29.09 -14.03
CA LEU A 65 5.90 -29.90 -13.44
C LEU A 65 5.36 -30.99 -12.51
N VAL A 66 4.43 -30.64 -11.62
CA VAL A 66 3.79 -31.62 -10.72
C VAL A 66 3.00 -32.65 -11.52
N LEU A 67 2.27 -32.21 -12.55
CA LEU A 67 1.55 -33.11 -13.45
C LEU A 67 2.50 -34.08 -14.17
N GLY A 68 3.66 -33.59 -14.63
CA GLY A 68 4.70 -34.39 -15.25
C GLY A 68 5.26 -35.45 -14.30
N LEU A 69 5.48 -35.10 -13.03
CA LEU A 69 5.92 -36.05 -12.00
C LEU A 69 4.87 -37.13 -11.72
N ILE A 70 3.60 -36.75 -11.57
CA ILE A 70 2.50 -37.69 -11.35
C ILE A 70 2.37 -38.65 -12.54
N THR A 71 2.41 -38.10 -13.76
CA THR A 71 2.31 -38.91 -14.98
C THR A 71 3.48 -39.87 -15.10
N SER A 72 4.71 -39.42 -14.82
CA SER A 72 5.91 -40.27 -14.82
C SER A 72 5.81 -41.42 -13.82
N TYR A 73 5.37 -41.13 -12.58
CA TYR A 73 5.19 -42.15 -11.55
C TYR A 73 4.12 -43.18 -11.93
N LEU A 74 2.99 -42.73 -12.50
CA LEU A 74 1.86 -43.60 -12.82
C LEU A 74 2.13 -44.53 -14.01
N TRP A 75 3.07 -44.17 -14.89
CA TRP A 75 3.47 -44.93 -16.07
C TRP A 75 4.84 -45.61 -15.96
N SER A 76 5.50 -45.53 -14.80
CA SER A 76 6.82 -46.12 -14.56
C SER A 76 6.88 -47.63 -14.82
N ASP A 77 5.80 -48.34 -14.46
CA ASP A 77 5.81 -49.82 -14.42
C ASP A 77 5.00 -50.47 -15.55
N ASP A 78 4.09 -49.73 -16.21
CA ASP A 78 3.25 -50.26 -17.28
C ASP A 78 2.70 -49.12 -18.17
N TYR A 79 2.79 -49.27 -19.49
CA TYR A 79 2.41 -48.25 -20.47
C TYR A 79 0.92 -48.23 -20.86
N HIS A 80 0.12 -49.14 -20.33
CA HIS A 80 -1.31 -49.20 -20.67
C HIS A 80 -2.12 -48.00 -20.19
N ILE A 81 -2.80 -47.35 -21.15
CA ILE A 81 -3.76 -46.27 -20.87
C ILE A 81 -5.04 -46.91 -20.34
N THR A 82 -5.27 -46.79 -19.04
CA THR A 82 -6.52 -47.19 -18.38
C THR A 82 -7.35 -45.95 -18.02
N PHE A 83 -8.67 -46.06 -18.12
CA PHE A 83 -9.60 -44.97 -17.78
C PHE A 83 -9.34 -44.41 -16.37
N THR A 84 -9.08 -45.28 -15.39
CA THR A 84 -8.74 -44.91 -14.02
C THR A 84 -7.51 -44.00 -13.93
N ARG A 85 -6.46 -44.28 -14.72
CA ARG A 85 -5.23 -43.46 -14.74
C ARG A 85 -5.48 -42.07 -15.32
N VAL A 86 -6.29 -41.98 -16.37
CA VAL A 86 -6.69 -40.69 -16.96
C VAL A 86 -7.50 -39.86 -15.96
N VAL A 87 -8.45 -40.48 -15.25
CA VAL A 87 -9.23 -39.81 -14.20
C VAL A 87 -8.33 -39.31 -13.06
N ILE A 88 -7.34 -40.10 -12.63
CA ILE A 88 -6.37 -39.70 -11.60
C ILE A 88 -5.54 -38.49 -12.07
N VAL A 89 -5.03 -38.51 -13.30
CA VAL A 89 -4.24 -37.39 -13.85
C VAL A 89 -5.09 -36.12 -13.96
N LEU A 90 -6.29 -36.19 -14.55
CA LEU A 90 -7.17 -35.04 -14.70
C LEU A 90 -7.68 -34.51 -13.35
N GLY A 91 -8.08 -35.40 -12.44
CA GLY A 91 -8.51 -35.04 -11.09
C GLY A 91 -7.39 -34.38 -10.29
N SER A 92 -6.16 -34.92 -10.39
CA SER A 92 -4.99 -34.32 -9.75
C SER A 92 -4.66 -32.96 -10.36
N TRP A 93 -4.75 -32.81 -11.68
CA TRP A 93 -4.50 -31.54 -12.36
C TRP A 93 -5.49 -30.46 -11.94
N VAL A 94 -6.79 -30.76 -11.92
CA VAL A 94 -7.83 -29.83 -11.46
C VAL A 94 -7.62 -29.47 -9.98
N SER A 95 -7.27 -30.44 -9.13
CA SER A 95 -6.97 -30.18 -7.72
C SER A 95 -5.72 -29.30 -7.53
N ILE A 96 -4.67 -29.52 -8.32
CA ILE A 96 -3.45 -28.70 -8.30
C ILE A 96 -3.76 -27.29 -8.75
N LEU A 97 -4.50 -27.13 -9.85
CA LEU A 97 -4.95 -25.81 -10.32
C LEU A 97 -5.80 -25.09 -9.27
N PHE A 98 -6.68 -25.82 -8.56
CA PHE A 98 -7.48 -25.25 -7.49
C PHE A 98 -6.63 -24.75 -6.32
N VAL A 99 -5.67 -25.55 -5.83
CA VAL A 99 -4.77 -25.15 -4.75
C VAL A 99 -3.90 -23.95 -5.15
N ILE A 100 -3.38 -23.97 -6.37
CA ILE A 100 -2.57 -22.90 -6.92
C ILE A 100 -3.39 -21.62 -7.09
N TRP A 101 -4.61 -21.72 -7.61
CA TRP A 101 -5.53 -20.59 -7.69
C TRP A 101 -5.87 -20.03 -6.31
N PHE A 102 -6.15 -20.91 -5.34
CA PHE A 102 -6.48 -20.51 -3.97
C PHE A 102 -5.30 -19.77 -3.31
N MET A 103 -4.08 -20.29 -3.45
CA MET A 103 -2.88 -19.60 -2.93
C MET A 103 -2.58 -18.31 -3.68
N ALA A 104 -2.73 -18.27 -4.99
CA ALA A 104 -2.59 -17.04 -5.77
C ALA A 104 -3.60 -15.98 -5.33
N ASN A 105 -4.87 -16.37 -5.14
CA ASN A 105 -5.94 -15.48 -4.69
C ASN A 105 -5.69 -14.96 -3.27
N MET A 106 -5.26 -15.83 -2.36
CA MET A 106 -4.87 -15.44 -1.00
C MET A 106 -3.68 -14.48 -1.00
N PHE A 107 -2.64 -14.76 -1.78
CA PHE A 107 -1.43 -13.94 -1.86
C PHE A 107 -1.71 -12.57 -2.51
N ASP A 108 -2.61 -12.55 -3.50
CA ASP A 108 -3.10 -11.31 -4.10
C ASP A 108 -3.82 -10.47 -3.04
N HIS A 109 -4.81 -11.03 -2.34
CA HIS A 109 -5.57 -10.31 -1.32
C HIS A 109 -4.75 -9.83 -0.10
N THR A 110 -3.68 -10.53 0.29
CA THR A 110 -2.99 -10.28 1.57
C THR A 110 -1.63 -9.58 1.48
N ALA A 111 -0.87 -9.74 0.38
CA ALA A 111 0.53 -9.29 0.37
C ALA A 111 0.88 -8.42 -0.85
N GLY A 112 0.35 -8.77 -2.02
CA GLY A 112 0.61 -8.05 -3.26
C GLY A 112 -0.35 -6.89 -3.46
N PHE A 113 -1.65 -7.20 -3.59
CA PHE A 113 -2.66 -6.24 -4.03
C PHE A 113 -2.86 -5.11 -3.05
N GLU A 114 -2.81 -5.36 -1.74
CA GLU A 114 -2.95 -4.31 -0.72
C GLU A 114 -1.87 -3.25 -0.86
N ARG A 115 -0.61 -3.63 -1.10
CA ARG A 115 0.50 -2.68 -1.27
C ARG A 115 0.38 -1.89 -2.57
N TRP A 116 0.02 -2.56 -3.67
CA TRP A 116 -0.29 -1.89 -4.92
C TRP A 116 -1.46 -0.91 -4.75
N MET A 117 -2.56 -1.35 -4.14
CA MET A 117 -3.75 -0.53 -3.88
C MET A 117 -3.45 0.65 -2.98
N LYS A 118 -2.70 0.47 -1.90
CA LYS A 118 -2.29 1.56 -1.02
C LYS A 118 -1.47 2.60 -1.78
N ALA A 119 -0.55 2.16 -2.63
CA ALA A 119 0.26 3.04 -3.47
C ALA A 119 -0.56 3.76 -4.58
N PHE A 120 -1.60 3.12 -5.11
CA PHE A 120 -2.54 3.78 -6.03
C PHE A 120 -3.45 4.77 -5.30
N ASN A 121 -3.99 4.38 -4.15
CA ASN A 121 -4.89 5.21 -3.35
C ASN A 121 -4.17 6.47 -2.85
N SER A 122 -2.93 6.37 -2.37
CA SER A 122 -2.14 7.55 -1.97
C SER A 122 -1.99 8.58 -3.10
N ARG A 123 -1.87 8.10 -4.35
CA ARG A 123 -1.74 8.90 -5.57
C ARG A 123 -3.08 9.27 -6.20
N ALA A 124 -4.20 8.76 -5.70
CA ALA A 124 -5.52 9.03 -6.25
C ALA A 124 -5.97 10.47 -5.93
N ARG A 125 -6.63 11.11 -6.91
CA ARG A 125 -7.29 12.41 -6.69
C ARG A 125 -8.37 12.25 -5.64
N ILE A 126 -8.58 13.30 -4.86
CA ILE A 126 -9.72 13.34 -3.93
C ILE A 126 -11.00 13.14 -4.74
N SER A 127 -11.83 12.20 -4.32
CA SER A 127 -13.08 11.85 -5.00
C SER A 127 -14.16 11.55 -3.98
N SER A 128 -15.39 11.95 -4.30
CA SER A 128 -16.58 11.73 -3.45
C SER A 128 -16.90 10.25 -3.20
N ASP A 129 -16.38 9.35 -4.05
CA ASP A 129 -16.60 7.89 -3.93
C ASP A 129 -15.58 7.18 -3.02
N ALA A 130 -14.40 7.78 -2.80
CA ALA A 130 -13.28 7.13 -2.11
C ALA A 130 -12.91 7.79 -0.77
N ASP A 131 -13.16 9.09 -0.64
CA ASP A 131 -12.92 9.84 0.59
C ASP A 131 -14.23 10.01 1.38
N SER A 132 -14.23 9.63 2.66
CA SER A 132 -15.35 9.98 3.51
C SER A 132 -15.39 11.49 3.73
N VAL A 133 -16.59 12.08 3.67
CA VAL A 133 -16.80 13.52 3.90
C VAL A 133 -16.17 13.98 5.21
N GLU A 134 -16.16 13.10 6.23
CA GLU A 134 -15.56 13.31 7.54
C GLU A 134 -14.05 13.54 7.49
N THR A 135 -13.29 12.76 6.71
CA THR A 135 -11.83 12.89 6.65
C THR A 135 -11.40 14.19 5.95
N VAL A 136 -12.16 14.60 4.95
CA VAL A 136 -11.93 15.87 4.23
C VAL A 136 -12.34 17.05 5.11
N ALA A 137 -13.46 16.94 5.85
CA ALA A 137 -13.91 17.95 6.79
C ALA A 137 -12.90 18.15 7.94
N GLU A 138 -12.38 17.07 8.51
CA GLU A 138 -11.33 17.12 9.53
C GLU A 138 -10.05 17.80 9.00
N ALA A 139 -9.62 17.46 7.78
CA ALA A 139 -8.46 18.12 7.17
C ALA A 139 -8.70 19.62 6.92
N LEU A 140 -9.92 20.00 6.55
CA LEU A 140 -10.32 21.39 6.38
C LEU A 140 -10.32 22.15 7.71
N GLU A 141 -10.87 21.55 8.77
CA GLU A 141 -10.87 22.11 10.11
C GLU A 141 -9.44 22.33 10.63
N MET A 142 -8.56 21.35 10.46
CA MET A 142 -7.14 21.46 10.81
C MET A 142 -6.44 22.58 10.03
N ALA A 143 -6.76 22.74 8.74
CA ALA A 143 -6.21 23.81 7.90
C ALA A 143 -6.70 25.22 8.30
N GLN A 144 -7.87 25.33 8.91
CA GLN A 144 -8.40 26.60 9.42
C GLN A 144 -7.76 26.98 10.76
N HIS A 145 -7.49 26.00 11.62
CA HIS A 145 -6.96 26.23 12.96
C HIS A 145 -5.44 26.35 13.00
N TYR A 146 -4.72 25.66 12.13
CA TYR A 146 -3.25 25.60 12.15
C TYR A 146 -2.64 26.19 10.87
N PRO A 147 -1.82 27.27 10.98
CA PRO A 147 -1.23 27.92 9.80
C PRO A 147 -0.28 27.01 9.02
N GLU A 148 0.40 26.07 9.69
CA GLU A 148 1.32 25.13 9.04
C GLU A 148 0.60 24.14 8.10
N VAL A 149 -0.63 23.76 8.44
CA VAL A 149 -1.47 22.92 7.60
C VAL A 149 -1.93 23.70 6.36
N LEU A 150 -2.23 24.99 6.53
CA LEU A 150 -2.57 25.89 5.44
C LEU A 150 -1.38 26.12 4.50
N ASP A 151 -0.18 26.34 5.04
CA ASP A 151 1.04 26.53 4.27
C ASP A 151 1.37 25.29 3.41
N TYR A 152 1.20 24.10 4.00
CA TYR A 152 1.33 22.84 3.26
C TYR A 152 0.33 22.76 2.11
N LYS A 153 -0.96 23.04 2.38
CA LYS A 153 -2.01 23.04 1.36
C LYS A 153 -1.69 24.02 0.23
N GLN A 154 -1.27 25.25 0.54
CA GLN A 154 -0.94 26.26 -0.47
C GLN A 154 0.25 25.83 -1.32
N ALA A 155 1.31 25.29 -0.70
CA ALA A 155 2.49 24.83 -1.41
C ALA A 155 2.18 23.67 -2.37
N VAL A 156 1.34 22.72 -1.97
CA VAL A 156 0.90 21.61 -2.83
C VAL A 156 -0.03 22.12 -3.92
N SER A 157 -1.04 22.92 -3.57
CA SER A 157 -2.04 23.45 -4.51
C SER A 157 -1.43 24.35 -5.58
N ALA A 158 -0.29 24.98 -5.30
CA ALA A 158 0.46 25.77 -6.28
C ALA A 158 1.09 24.91 -7.39
N ARG A 159 1.30 23.60 -7.15
CA ARG A 159 1.99 22.68 -8.06
C ARG A 159 1.08 21.62 -8.65
N ARG A 160 0.10 21.14 -7.88
CA ARG A 160 -0.78 20.02 -8.25
C ARG A 160 -2.08 20.00 -7.44
N GLU A 161 -3.03 19.23 -7.92
CA GLU A 161 -4.25 18.92 -7.18
C GLU A 161 -3.94 18.06 -5.94
N LEU A 162 -4.75 18.24 -4.90
CA LEU A 162 -4.67 17.47 -3.66
C LEU A 162 -5.06 15.99 -3.90
N ARG A 163 -4.30 15.10 -3.26
CA ARG A 163 -4.46 13.64 -3.30
C ARG A 163 -4.83 13.12 -1.92
N HIS A 164 -5.25 11.85 -1.85
CA HIS A 164 -5.62 11.21 -0.57
C HIS A 164 -4.47 11.26 0.45
N GLU A 165 -3.22 11.13 0.00
CA GLU A 165 -2.07 11.22 0.90
C GLU A 165 -1.93 12.62 1.51
N ASP A 166 -2.19 13.68 0.74
CA ASP A 166 -2.10 15.06 1.23
C ASP A 166 -3.14 15.32 2.33
N ILE A 167 -4.34 14.74 2.20
CA ILE A 167 -5.38 14.80 3.24
C ILE A 167 -4.94 14.07 4.50
N ARG A 168 -4.26 12.92 4.40
CA ARG A 168 -3.67 12.26 5.57
C ARG A 168 -2.60 13.14 6.22
N ILE A 169 -1.70 13.71 5.42
CA ILE A 169 -0.60 14.55 5.89
C ILE A 169 -1.13 15.79 6.61
N MET A 170 -2.12 16.48 6.03
CA MET A 170 -2.76 17.65 6.64
C MET A 170 -3.36 17.35 8.01
N ARG A 171 -4.04 16.20 8.15
CA ARG A 171 -4.61 15.77 9.44
C ARG A 171 -3.55 15.42 10.46
N GLU A 172 -2.50 14.70 10.06
CA GLU A 172 -1.44 14.31 10.98
C GLU A 172 -0.62 15.52 11.45
N LEU A 173 -0.36 16.50 10.57
CA LEU A 173 0.21 17.81 10.95
C LEU A 173 -0.64 18.50 12.01
N GLY A 174 -1.96 18.59 11.79
CA GLY A 174 -2.90 19.20 12.74
C GLY A 174 -2.94 18.46 14.06
N ARG A 175 -3.01 17.11 14.03
CA ARG A 175 -3.04 16.26 15.22
C ARG A 175 -1.78 16.37 16.06
N MET A 176 -0.60 16.43 15.43
CA MET A 176 0.67 16.62 16.13
C MET A 176 0.73 17.98 16.85
N ARG A 177 0.22 19.04 16.20
CA ARG A 177 0.15 20.38 16.82
C ARG A 177 -0.86 20.44 17.96
N GLN A 178 -2.06 19.91 17.75
CA GLN A 178 -3.07 19.79 18.78
C GLN A 178 -2.54 19.01 19.99
N HIS A 179 -1.85 17.90 19.76
CA HIS A 179 -1.22 17.12 20.84
C HIS A 179 -0.15 17.93 21.58
N SER A 180 0.71 18.66 20.87
CA SER A 180 1.73 19.52 21.49
C SER A 180 1.11 20.62 22.35
N GLU A 181 0.02 21.25 21.89
CA GLU A 181 -0.72 22.26 22.65
C GLU A 181 -1.40 21.67 23.89
N LEU A 182 -2.01 20.49 23.77
CA LEU A 182 -2.67 19.80 24.88
C LEU A 182 -1.67 19.35 25.94
N VAL A 183 -0.52 18.80 25.54
CA VAL A 183 0.57 18.45 26.47
C VAL A 183 1.15 19.71 27.12
N GLY A 184 1.31 20.79 26.36
CA GLY A 184 1.69 22.10 26.90
C GLY A 184 0.72 22.55 27.99
N LYS A 185 -0.59 22.58 27.70
CA LYS A 185 -1.63 22.93 28.67
C LYS A 185 -1.65 21.99 29.88
N LEU A 186 -1.48 20.69 29.68
CA LEU A 186 -1.41 19.70 30.75
C LEU A 186 -0.21 19.94 31.68
N ASN A 187 0.96 20.27 31.12
CA ASN A 187 2.15 20.61 31.91
C ASN A 187 1.97 21.89 32.74
N HIS A 188 1.11 22.81 32.30
CA HIS A 188 0.80 24.03 33.05
C HIS A 188 -0.31 23.83 34.09
N ILE A 189 -1.11 22.75 33.96
CA ILE A 189 -2.11 22.35 34.96
C ILE A 189 -1.37 21.68 36.12
N GLY A 190 -1.00 22.48 37.11
CA GLY A 190 -0.30 22.04 38.34
C GLY A 190 0.84 22.96 38.79
N ASP A 191 1.29 23.88 37.93
CA ASP A 191 2.36 24.83 38.27
C ASP A 191 1.86 26.07 39.05
N ASP A 192 0.53 26.21 39.19
CA ASP A 192 -0.16 27.25 39.98
C ASP A 192 -0.17 26.98 41.50
N GLY A 193 0.93 26.49 42.10
CA GLY A 193 1.07 26.69 43.57
C GLY A 193 1.77 25.66 44.44
N LEU A 194 2.72 24.85 43.97
CA LEU A 194 3.59 24.08 44.87
C LEU A 194 5.08 24.30 44.57
N ARG A 195 5.52 25.57 44.60
CA ARG A 195 6.87 25.87 45.07
C ARG A 195 6.91 25.52 46.56
N LEU A 196 7.28 24.28 46.88
CA LEU A 196 7.73 23.92 48.21
C LEU A 196 8.87 24.88 48.57
N GLN A 197 8.59 25.80 49.49
CA GLN A 197 9.61 26.66 50.09
C GLN A 197 10.72 25.78 50.66
N PRO A 198 12.01 26.08 50.39
CA PRO A 198 13.08 25.49 51.15
C PRO A 198 12.96 26.04 52.58
N ALA A 199 12.63 25.16 53.53
CA ALA A 199 12.78 25.45 54.94
C ALA A 199 14.28 25.62 55.25
N PHE A 200 14.60 26.73 55.90
CA PHE A 200 15.91 27.02 56.48
C PHE A 200 16.40 25.90 57.41
#